data_AF-A0A414CKM2-F1
#
_entry.id   AF-A0A414CKM2-F1
#
_cell.length_a   1.000
_cell.length_b   1.000
_cell.length_c   1.000
_cell.angle_alpha   90.00
_cell.angle_beta   90.00
_cell.angle_gamma   90.00
#
_symmetry.space_group_name_H-M   'P 1'
#
loop_
_entity.id
_entity.type
_entity.pdbx_description
1 polymer ?
#
loop_
_entity_poly.entity_id
_entity_poly.type
_entity_poly.pdbx_seq_one_letter_code
_entity_poly.pdbx_strand_id
1 'polypeptide(L)'
;MKMLAINPISFKKRMTEFLFDYLFILAYLVLLFLGSMLIYIIFFNGVPEFTEVQSQWLAFFTSVLPITLLFTFLDYTNNGSFGKAKAGLQLVYKKKTVQASLIRNTIKFLPWQIGHMGTIHGVYSEFDLLSIILSFLATLLAVLLLAMTVFRKDKRHLGDLLAHTQVQQKGD
;
A
#
# COMPACT_ATOMS: atom_id res chain seq x y z
N MET A 1 -11.03 -22.03 -0.58
CA MET A 1 -9.86 -22.52 0.20
C MET A 1 -10.03 -22.14 1.67
N LYS A 2 -9.54 -22.98 2.59
CA LYS A 2 -9.53 -22.66 4.03
C LYS A 2 -8.22 -21.96 4.39
N MET A 3 -8.24 -21.13 5.44
CA MET A 3 -7.01 -20.54 5.97
C MET A 3 -6.12 -21.63 6.61
N LEU A 4 -4.82 -21.54 6.36
CA LEU A 4 -3.81 -22.47 6.85
C LEU A 4 -3.21 -21.95 8.17
N ALA A 5 -3.10 -22.83 9.17
CA ALA A 5 -2.40 -22.51 10.41
C ALA A 5 -0.88 -22.38 10.20
N ILE A 6 -0.32 -23.19 9.29
CA ILE A 6 1.06 -23.12 8.83
C ILE A 6 1.02 -22.96 7.32
N ASN A 7 1.47 -21.81 6.84
CA ASN A 7 1.38 -21.41 5.44
C ASN A 7 2.77 -21.54 4.78
N PRO A 8 2.94 -22.47 3.81
CA PRO A 8 4.24 -22.83 3.25
C PRO A 8 4.73 -21.88 2.13
N ILE A 9 4.20 -20.66 2.05
CA ILE A 9 4.74 -19.67 1.10
C ILE A 9 6.20 -19.38 1.45
N SER A 10 7.07 -19.54 0.45
CA SER A 10 8.48 -19.21 0.58
C SER A 10 8.72 -17.70 0.62
N PHE A 11 9.79 -17.28 1.31
CA PHE A 11 10.22 -15.88 1.34
C PHE A 11 10.42 -15.30 -0.07
N LYS A 12 10.98 -16.09 -0.99
CA LYS A 12 11.17 -15.69 -2.40
C LYS A 12 9.85 -15.30 -3.06
N LYS A 13 8.78 -16.10 -2.93
CA LYS A 13 7.47 -15.77 -3.51
C LYS A 13 6.89 -14.48 -2.90
N ARG A 14 7.01 -14.29 -1.58
CA ARG A 14 6.60 -13.03 -0.93
C ARG A 14 7.35 -11.83 -1.50
N MET A 15 8.67 -11.95 -1.68
CA MET A 15 9.48 -10.85 -2.17
C MET A 15 9.24 -10.55 -3.66
N THR A 16 8.94 -11.57 -4.47
CA THR A 16 8.45 -11.39 -5.83
C THR A 16 7.12 -10.63 -5.87
N GLU A 17 6.16 -10.98 -5.01
CA GLU A 17 4.89 -10.23 -4.90
C GLU A 17 5.16 -8.76 -4.57
N PHE A 18 5.98 -8.48 -3.55
CA PHE A 18 6.28 -7.12 -3.13
C PHE A 18 6.99 -6.31 -4.22
N LEU A 19 7.96 -6.90 -4.92
CA LEU A 19 8.68 -6.23 -6.00
C LEU A 19 7.73 -5.82 -7.13
N PHE A 20 6.88 -6.73 -7.61
CA PHE A 20 5.99 -6.43 -8.73
C PHE A 20 4.83 -5.50 -8.33
N ASP A 21 4.30 -5.62 -7.12
CA ASP A 21 3.34 -4.62 -6.59
C ASP A 21 3.99 -3.24 -6.49
N TYR A 22 5.24 -3.17 -6.02
CA TYR A 22 5.99 -1.91 -5.91
C TYR A 22 6.26 -1.28 -7.28
N LEU A 23 6.75 -2.05 -8.26
CA LEU A 23 6.97 -1.57 -9.62
C LEU A 23 5.68 -1.07 -10.27
N PHE A 24 4.55 -1.74 -10.01
CA PHE A 24 3.24 -1.31 -10.49
C PHE A 24 2.85 0.06 -9.89
N ILE A 25 3.02 0.23 -8.58
CA ILE A 25 2.75 1.51 -7.90
C ILE A 25 3.71 2.58 -8.40
N LEU A 26 5.00 2.27 -8.56
CA LEU A 26 6.00 3.21 -9.05
C LEU A 26 5.66 3.71 -10.45
N ALA A 27 5.25 2.82 -11.36
CA ALA A 27 4.80 3.21 -12.70
C ALA A 27 3.60 4.17 -12.63
N TYR A 28 2.63 3.89 -11.76
CA TYR A 28 1.50 4.80 -11.52
C TYR A 28 1.97 6.18 -11.02
N LEU A 29 2.88 6.21 -10.04
CA LEU A 29 3.37 7.47 -9.47
C LEU A 29 4.19 8.30 -10.48
N VAL A 30 4.96 7.65 -11.36
CA VAL A 30 5.66 8.33 -12.45
C VAL A 30 4.65 8.94 -13.44
N LEU A 31 3.63 8.19 -13.84
CA LEU A 31 2.57 8.72 -14.72
C LEU A 31 1.82 9.88 -14.05
N LEU A 32 1.51 9.76 -12.76
CA LEU A 32 0.86 10.81 -11.98
C LEU A 32 1.74 12.08 -11.91
N PHE A 33 3.04 11.91 -11.68
CA PHE A 33 4.01 13.02 -11.66
C PHE A 33 4.05 13.72 -13.03
N LEU A 34 4.24 12.96 -14.12
CA LEU A 34 4.29 13.51 -15.47
C LEU A 34 2.99 14.22 -15.86
N GLY A 35 1.85 13.61 -15.57
CA GLY A 35 0.53 14.20 -15.82
C GLY A 35 0.32 15.49 -15.02
N SER A 36 0.70 15.49 -13.74
CA SER A 36 0.62 16.68 -12.89
C SER A 36 1.52 17.81 -13.40
N MET A 37 2.77 17.51 -13.75
CA MET A 37 3.70 18.49 -14.31
C MET A 37 3.20 19.09 -15.63
N LEU A 38 2.61 18.27 -16.50
CA LEU A 38 2.02 18.74 -17.74
C LEU A 38 0.87 19.73 -17.48
N ILE A 39 -0.03 19.39 -16.55
CA ILE A 39 -1.13 20.27 -16.14
C ILE A 39 -0.59 21.58 -15.55
N TYR A 40 0.41 21.51 -14.67
CA TYR A 40 1.01 22.68 -14.02
C TYR A 40 1.66 23.63 -15.03
N ILE A 41 2.42 23.09 -15.99
CA ILE A 41 3.08 23.90 -17.00
C ILE A 41 2.06 24.54 -17.95
N ILE A 42 1.06 23.79 -18.41
CA ILE A 42 0.08 24.29 -19.39
C ILE A 42 -0.91 25.29 -18.79
N PHE A 43 -1.41 25.02 -17.58
CA PHE A 43 -2.52 25.80 -17.00
C PHE A 43 -2.07 26.78 -15.91
N PHE A 44 -0.90 26.58 -15.28
CA PHE A 44 -0.44 27.35 -14.13
C PHE A 44 0.92 28.04 -14.35
N ASN A 45 1.50 27.94 -15.56
CA ASN A 45 2.82 28.50 -15.90
C ASN A 45 3.97 28.03 -14.97
N GLY A 46 3.84 26.84 -14.38
CA GLY A 46 4.79 26.31 -13.40
C GLY A 46 4.11 25.53 -12.28
N VAL A 47 4.90 25.03 -11.33
CA VAL A 47 4.36 24.33 -10.15
C VAL A 47 3.72 25.37 -9.22
N PRO A 48 2.40 25.28 -8.94
CA PRO A 48 1.74 26.23 -8.05
C PRO A 48 2.22 26.04 -6.61
N GLU A 49 2.17 27.12 -5.83
CA GLU A 49 2.40 27.06 -4.40
C GLU A 49 1.17 26.48 -3.69
N PHE A 50 1.40 25.46 -2.87
CA PHE A 50 0.36 24.83 -2.06
C PHE A 50 0.60 25.12 -0.59
N THR A 51 -0.47 25.28 0.18
CA THR A 51 -0.39 25.18 1.65
C THR A 51 -0.13 23.74 2.06
N GLU A 52 0.37 23.53 3.28
CA GLU A 52 0.60 22.18 3.81
C GLU A 52 -0.66 21.30 3.69
N VAL A 53 -1.82 21.81 4.10
CA VAL A 53 -3.10 21.09 4.03
C VAL A 53 -3.47 20.74 2.59
N GLN A 54 -3.26 21.63 1.63
CA GLN A 54 -3.49 21.34 0.21
C GLN A 54 -2.56 20.24 -0.30
N SER A 55 -1.28 20.26 0.08
CA SER A 55 -0.32 19.22 -0.26
C SER A 55 -0.70 17.85 0.33
N GLN A 56 -1.19 17.82 1.58
CA GLN A 56 -1.70 16.59 2.19
C GLN A 56 -2.90 16.02 1.42
N TRP A 57 -3.87 16.88 1.09
CA TRP A 57 -5.05 16.47 0.32
C TRP A 57 -4.69 15.99 -1.08
N LEU A 58 -3.80 16.71 -1.76
CA LEU A 58 -3.32 16.34 -3.08
C LEU A 58 -2.67 14.96 -3.04
N ALA A 59 -1.72 14.73 -2.13
CA ALA A 59 -1.05 13.44 -1.99
C ALA A 59 -2.05 12.31 -1.66
N PHE A 60 -2.99 12.54 -0.74
CA PHE A 60 -3.99 11.53 -0.37
C PHE A 60 -4.91 11.17 -1.54
N PHE A 61 -5.56 12.16 -2.15
CA PHE A 61 -6.59 11.94 -3.16
C PHE A 61 -6.03 11.49 -4.51
N THR A 62 -4.79 11.86 -4.83
CA THR A 62 -4.17 11.47 -6.10
C THR A 62 -3.30 10.24 -6.01
N SER A 63 -2.87 9.80 -4.82
CA SER A 63 -2.01 8.61 -4.70
C SER A 63 -2.57 7.53 -3.77
N VAL A 64 -2.65 7.78 -2.46
CA VAL A 64 -2.96 6.77 -1.45
C VAL A 64 -4.36 6.21 -1.63
N LEU A 65 -5.36 7.08 -1.80
CA LEU A 65 -6.74 6.66 -1.95
C LEU A 65 -6.95 5.87 -3.26
N PRO A 66 -6.57 6.36 -4.46
CA PRO A 66 -6.70 5.60 -5.70
C PRO A 66 -5.98 4.24 -5.67
N ILE A 67 -4.74 4.18 -5.17
CA ILE A 67 -4.00 2.92 -5.06
C ILE A 67 -4.68 1.96 -4.08
N THR A 68 -5.15 2.45 -2.93
CA THR A 68 -5.88 1.62 -1.96
C THR A 68 -7.13 1.03 -2.60
N LEU A 69 -7.95 1.85 -3.26
CA LEU A 69 -9.17 1.40 -3.92
C LEU A 69 -8.90 0.43 -5.07
N LEU A 70 -7.86 0.67 -5.87
CA LEU A 70 -7.46 -0.23 -6.95
C LEU A 70 -7.03 -1.59 -6.40
N PHE A 71 -6.20 -1.62 -5.37
CA PHE A 71 -5.77 -2.88 -4.75
C PHE A 71 -6.93 -3.60 -4.05
N THR A 72 -7.87 -2.86 -3.44
CA THR A 72 -9.12 -3.41 -2.91
C THR A 72 -9.95 -4.05 -4.02
N PHE A 73 -10.10 -3.37 -5.16
CA PHE A 73 -10.81 -3.89 -6.32
C PHE A 73 -10.15 -5.18 -6.83
N LEU A 74 -8.83 -5.16 -7.08
CA LEU A 74 -8.08 -6.33 -7.57
C LEU A 74 -8.13 -7.51 -6.60
N ASP A 75 -7.94 -7.25 -5.30
CA ASP A 75 -8.04 -8.29 -4.27
C ASP A 75 -9.46 -8.90 -4.26
N TYR A 76 -10.51 -8.09 -4.44
CA TYR A 76 -11.89 -8.57 -4.46
C TYR A 76 -12.23 -9.30 -5.76
N THR A 77 -11.96 -8.74 -6.94
CA THR A 77 -12.38 -9.34 -8.22
C THR A 77 -11.48 -10.51 -8.61
N ASN A 78 -10.17 -10.34 -8.48
CA ASN A 78 -9.18 -11.26 -9.05
C ASN A 78 -8.56 -12.18 -7.99
N ASN A 79 -8.99 -12.07 -6.73
CA ASN A 79 -8.35 -12.72 -5.58
C ASN A 79 -6.86 -12.36 -5.49
N GLY A 80 -6.46 -11.16 -5.92
CA GLY A 80 -5.09 -10.71 -5.75
C GLY A 80 -4.67 -9.56 -6.67
N SER A 81 -3.62 -8.87 -6.24
CA SER A 81 -2.94 -7.83 -7.01
C SER A 81 -2.07 -8.41 -8.13
N PHE A 82 -1.58 -7.52 -8.98
CA PHE A 82 -0.65 -7.87 -10.05
C PHE A 82 0.58 -8.64 -9.55
N GLY A 83 1.21 -8.20 -8.45
CA GLY A 83 2.35 -8.89 -7.86
C GLY A 83 2.01 -10.29 -7.35
N LYS A 84 0.81 -10.50 -6.80
CA LYS A 84 0.35 -11.84 -6.39
C LYS A 84 0.24 -12.77 -7.59
N ALA A 85 -0.35 -12.29 -8.69
CA ALA A 85 -0.44 -13.06 -9.92
C ALA A 85 0.96 -13.46 -10.43
N LYS A 86 1.92 -12.52 -10.44
CA LYS A 86 3.31 -12.79 -10.85
C LYS A 86 4.05 -13.76 -9.93
N ALA A 87 3.72 -13.79 -8.64
CA ALA A 87 4.31 -14.70 -7.66
C ALA A 87 3.63 -16.08 -7.60
N GLY A 88 2.56 -16.32 -8.38
CA GLY A 88 1.74 -17.54 -8.27
C GLY A 88 1.05 -17.64 -6.91
N LEU A 89 0.57 -16.50 -6.40
CA LEU A 89 -0.13 -16.36 -5.12
C LEU A 89 -1.57 -15.88 -5.35
N GLN A 90 -2.42 -16.12 -4.36
CA GLN A 90 -3.79 -15.63 -4.33
C GLN A 90 -4.22 -15.29 -2.91
N LEU A 91 -5.21 -14.42 -2.79
CA LEU A 91 -5.84 -14.03 -1.55
C LEU A 91 -7.05 -14.92 -1.27
N VAL A 92 -7.04 -15.56 -0.11
CA VAL A 92 -8.12 -16.41 0.38
C VAL A 92 -8.88 -15.67 1.47
N TYR A 93 -10.21 -15.77 1.44
CA TYR A 93 -11.11 -15.12 2.38
C TYR A 93 -11.80 -16.15 3.26
N LYS A 94 -12.04 -15.83 4.54
CA LYS A 94 -13.07 -16.51 5.33
C LYS A 94 -14.47 -16.19 4.79
N LYS A 95 -14.75 -14.91 4.53
CA LYS A 95 -15.95 -14.40 3.86
C LYS A 95 -15.53 -13.36 2.83
N LYS A 96 -15.82 -13.60 1.55
CA LYS A 96 -15.39 -12.71 0.48
C LYS A 96 -16.32 -11.50 0.38
N THR A 97 -15.85 -10.34 0.84
CA THR A 97 -16.57 -9.07 0.77
C THR A 97 -15.64 -7.95 0.31
N VAL A 98 -16.21 -6.90 -0.28
CA VAL A 98 -15.46 -5.68 -0.60
C VAL A 98 -14.88 -5.07 0.67
N GLN A 99 -15.65 -5.06 1.77
CA GLN A 99 -15.21 -4.54 3.06
C GLN A 99 -13.95 -5.25 3.59
N ALA A 100 -13.86 -6.57 3.48
CA ALA A 100 -12.65 -7.31 3.89
C ALA A 100 -11.43 -6.86 3.07
N SER A 101 -11.61 -6.70 1.76
CA SER A 101 -10.57 -6.22 0.85
C SER A 101 -10.17 -4.77 1.12
N LEU A 102 -11.12 -3.93 1.54
CA LEU A 102 -10.89 -2.55 1.93
C LEU A 102 -10.10 -2.46 3.23
N ILE A 103 -10.57 -3.09 4.31
CA ILE A 103 -9.89 -3.13 5.62
C ILE A 103 -8.44 -3.58 5.45
N ARG A 104 -8.23 -4.68 4.71
CA ARG A 104 -6.91 -5.24 4.44
C ARG A 104 -5.98 -4.20 3.80
N ASN A 105 -6.43 -3.55 2.73
CA ASN A 105 -5.59 -2.64 1.96
C ASN A 105 -5.43 -1.27 2.62
N THR A 106 -6.43 -0.77 3.35
CA THR A 106 -6.27 0.41 4.21
C THR A 106 -5.14 0.21 5.19
N ILE A 107 -5.06 -0.95 5.86
CA ILE A 107 -3.96 -1.25 6.79
C ILE A 107 -2.64 -1.46 6.05
N LYS A 108 -2.66 -2.11 4.88
CA LYS A 108 -1.47 -2.32 4.03
C LYS A 108 -0.80 -0.99 3.64
N PHE A 109 -1.60 0.02 3.29
CA PHE A 109 -1.12 1.32 2.81
C PHE A 109 -1.06 2.41 3.88
N LEU A 110 -1.51 2.13 5.11
CA LEU A 110 -1.43 3.08 6.22
C LEU A 110 -0.01 3.60 6.50
N PRO A 111 1.06 2.78 6.48
CA PRO A 111 2.42 3.30 6.62
C PRO A 111 2.77 4.38 5.59
N TRP A 112 2.29 4.20 4.35
CA TRP A 112 2.55 5.15 3.27
C TRP A 112 1.82 6.48 3.49
N GLN A 113 0.58 6.45 3.98
CA GLN A 113 -0.15 7.67 4.36
C GLN A 113 0.56 8.43 5.48
N ILE A 114 1.01 7.74 6.53
CA ILE A 114 1.75 8.37 7.63
C ILE A 114 3.09 8.93 7.12
N GLY A 115 3.74 8.22 6.19
CA GLY A 115 4.94 8.70 5.51
C GLY A 115 4.70 10.01 4.76
N HIS A 116 3.62 10.11 3.97
CA HIS A 116 3.24 11.37 3.33
C HIS A 116 3.00 12.47 4.37
N MET A 117 2.28 12.17 5.45
CA MET A 117 2.03 13.16 6.50
C MET A 117 3.34 13.69 7.09
N GLY A 118 4.27 12.79 7.44
CA GLY A 118 5.57 13.16 8.00
C GLY A 118 6.45 13.94 7.03
N THR A 119 6.59 13.47 5.78
CA THR A 119 7.42 14.14 4.77
C THR A 119 6.85 15.48 4.35
N ILE A 120 5.54 15.58 4.10
CA ILE A 120 4.91 16.84 3.73
C ILE A 120 5.04 17.82 4.89
N HIS A 121 4.65 17.43 6.10
CA HIS A 121 4.80 18.30 7.27
C HIS A 121 6.25 18.78 7.44
N GLY A 122 7.22 17.85 7.34
CA GLY A 122 8.64 18.16 7.45
C GLY A 122 9.15 19.18 6.41
N VAL A 123 8.63 19.16 5.18
CA VAL A 123 8.96 20.19 4.17
C VAL A 123 8.45 21.57 4.57
N TYR A 124 7.32 21.68 5.26
CA TYR A 124 6.78 22.97 5.73
C TYR A 124 7.27 23.38 7.13
N SER A 125 7.82 22.44 7.91
CA SER A 125 8.25 22.66 9.30
C SER A 125 9.77 22.55 9.50
N GLU A 126 10.56 22.43 8.43
CA GLU A 126 12.02 22.18 8.48
C GLU A 126 12.37 20.91 9.29
N PHE A 127 11.58 19.85 9.07
CA PHE A 127 11.71 18.54 9.69
C PHE A 127 11.76 18.58 11.23
N ASP A 128 10.77 19.26 11.83
CA ASP A 128 10.58 19.34 13.27
C ASP A 128 10.31 17.98 13.95
N LEU A 129 10.15 18.00 15.28
CA LEU A 129 9.91 16.79 16.08
C LEU A 129 8.70 15.99 15.60
N LEU A 130 7.61 16.65 15.17
CA LEU A 130 6.40 15.95 14.70
C LEU A 130 6.69 15.19 13.41
N SER A 131 7.38 15.80 12.45
CA SER A 131 7.77 15.15 11.19
C SER A 131 8.63 13.89 11.44
N ILE A 132 9.53 13.97 12.42
CA ILE A 132 10.40 12.87 12.82
C ILE A 132 9.57 11.74 13.42
N ILE A 133 8.69 12.05 14.38
CA ILE A 133 7.79 11.06 15.01
C ILE A 133 6.96 10.33 13.94
N LEU A 134 6.33 11.08 13.02
CA LEU A 134 5.52 10.50 11.95
C LEU A 134 6.36 9.59 11.03
N SER A 135 7.57 10.02 10.66
CA SER A 135 8.47 9.23 9.81
C SER A 135 8.91 7.93 10.48
N PHE A 136 9.22 7.96 11.79
CA PHE A 136 9.53 6.77 12.57
C PHE A 136 8.32 5.84 12.70
N LEU A 137 7.12 6.39 12.99
CA LEU A 137 5.89 5.60 13.08
C LEU A 137 5.54 4.92 11.74
N ALA A 138 5.67 5.64 10.63
CA ALA A 138 5.47 5.09 9.29
C ALA A 138 6.42 3.91 9.03
N THR A 139 7.71 4.12 9.26
CA THR A 139 8.75 3.11 9.02
C THR A 139 8.57 1.90 9.93
N LEU A 140 8.34 2.13 11.23
CA LEU A 140 8.10 1.07 12.20
C LEU A 140 6.88 0.23 11.81
N LEU A 141 5.76 0.88 11.45
CA LEU A 141 4.56 0.17 11.02
C LEU A 141 4.80 -0.64 9.75
N ALA A 142 5.51 -0.09 8.75
CA ALA A 142 5.86 -0.81 7.53
C ALA A 142 6.70 -2.07 7.82
N VAL A 143 7.74 -1.93 8.66
CA VAL A 143 8.61 -3.04 9.07
C VAL A 143 7.84 -4.09 9.86
N LEU A 144 6.96 -3.67 10.78
CA LEU A 144 6.12 -4.58 11.55
C LEU A 144 5.18 -5.39 10.64
N LEU A 145 4.48 -4.74 9.71
CA LEU A 145 3.61 -5.43 8.77
C LEU A 145 4.39 -6.42 7.90
N LEU A 146 5.57 -6.02 7.40
CA LEU A 146 6.45 -6.90 6.63
C LEU A 146 6.91 -8.10 7.46
N ALA A 147 7.43 -7.86 8.67
CA ALA A 147 7.86 -8.89 9.60
C ALA A 147 6.74 -9.89 9.91
N MET A 148 5.51 -9.42 10.09
CA MET A 148 4.35 -10.30 10.26
C MET A 148 4.15 -11.23 9.05
N THR A 149 4.22 -10.71 7.82
CA THR A 149 4.08 -11.56 6.61
C THR A 149 5.22 -12.55 6.43
N VAL A 150 6.41 -12.25 6.93
CA VAL A 150 7.60 -13.09 6.76
C VAL A 150 7.73 -14.14 7.86
N PHE A 151 7.59 -13.75 9.13
CA PHE A 151 7.96 -14.59 10.27
C PHE A 151 6.78 -15.34 10.89
N ARG A 152 5.53 -14.85 10.75
CA ARG A 152 4.38 -15.60 11.29
C ARG A 152 4.22 -16.94 10.57
N LYS A 153 3.73 -17.94 11.30
CA LYS A 153 3.42 -19.27 10.74
C LYS A 153 2.32 -19.20 9.68
N ASP A 154 1.32 -18.34 9.88
CA ASP A 154 0.19 -18.14 8.96
C ASP A 154 0.48 -17.11 7.85
N LYS A 155 1.61 -16.38 7.91
CA LYS A 155 2.04 -15.34 6.95
C LYS A 155 1.06 -14.16 6.79
N ARG A 156 0.21 -13.90 7.79
CA ARG A 156 -0.81 -12.83 7.77
C ARG A 156 -0.29 -11.57 8.45
N HIS A 157 -0.41 -10.41 7.80
CA HIS A 157 -0.20 -9.12 8.47
C HIS A 157 -1.45 -8.65 9.23
N LEU A 158 -1.38 -7.54 9.96
CA LEU A 158 -2.51 -7.03 10.76
C LEU A 158 -3.79 -6.84 9.92
N GLY A 159 -3.66 -6.32 8.70
CA GLY A 159 -4.77 -6.17 7.76
C GLY A 159 -5.42 -7.50 7.38
N ASP A 160 -4.61 -8.54 7.14
CA ASP A 160 -5.12 -9.88 6.91
C ASP A 160 -5.85 -10.44 8.14
N LEU A 161 -5.32 -10.21 9.35
CA LEU A 161 -5.91 -10.63 10.62
C LEU A 161 -7.32 -10.07 10.80
N LEU A 162 -7.45 -8.75 10.68
CA LEU A 162 -8.72 -8.01 10.85
C LEU A 162 -9.71 -8.27 9.72
N ALA A 163 -9.24 -8.46 8.49
CA ALA A 163 -10.10 -8.78 7.34
C ALA A 163 -10.48 -10.26 7.24
N HIS A 164 -9.94 -11.14 8.11
CA HIS A 164 -10.07 -12.59 8.00
C HIS A 164 -9.67 -13.15 6.63
N THR A 165 -8.55 -12.65 6.08
CA THR A 165 -7.97 -13.08 4.81
C THR A 165 -6.57 -13.66 5.00
N GLN A 166 -6.05 -14.35 3.99
CA GLN A 166 -4.69 -14.90 3.98
C GLN A 166 -4.19 -15.04 2.55
N VAL A 167 -2.96 -14.59 2.28
CA VAL A 167 -2.30 -14.90 1.00
C VAL A 167 -1.81 -16.34 1.03
N GLN A 168 -2.14 -17.12 0.00
CA GLN A 168 -1.77 -18.53 -0.16
C GLN A 168 -1.13 -18.76 -1.52
N GLN A 169 -0.44 -19.90 -1.70
CA GLN A 169 -0.06 -20.33 -3.04
C GLN A 169 -1.33 -20.55 -3.87
N LYS A 170 -1.29 -20.14 -5.14
CA LYS A 170 -2.33 -20.53 -6.08
C LYS A 170 -2.13 -22.03 -6.34
N GLY A 171 -3.15 -22.83 -6.02
CA GLY A 171 -3.16 -24.24 -6.42
C GLY A 171 -3.29 -24.31 -7.94
N ASP A 172 -2.64 -25.30 -8.54
CA ASP A 172 -2.84 -25.65 -9.95
C ASP A 172 -4.30 -26.06 -10.21
#